data_AF-A0A2T5ISP6-F1
#
_entry.id   AF-A0A2T5ISP6-F1
#
_cell.length_a   1.000
_cell.length_b   1.000
_cell.length_c   1.000
_cell.angle_alpha   90.00
_cell.angle_beta   90.00
_cell.angle_gamma   90.00
#
_symmetry.space_group_name_H-M   'P 1'
#
loop_
_entity.id
_entity.type
_entity.pdbx_description
1 polymer ?
#
loop_
_entity_poly.entity_id
_entity_poly.type
_entity_poly.pdbx_seq_one_letter_code
_entity_poly.pdbx_strand_id
1 'polypeptide(L)'
;MSIAPSFLGAPAATPPGATENQVISAADVDKNYVNKATPKLDDGADQPMGVVTLVGGSAVVANDKVTANSRIFLTSQVGGGTPGFLRVSARVAGTSFTITSSSGTDTSDVAYLIMEPNA
;
A
#
# COMPACT_ATOMS: atom_id res chain seq x y z
N MET A 1 -14.95 24.02 -5.39
CA MET A 1 -14.57 22.62 -5.50
C MET A 1 -13.30 22.21 -4.60
N SER A 2 -13.20 22.31 -3.24
CA SER A 2 -12.18 21.93 -2.23
C SER A 2 -11.96 20.42 -2.24
N ILE A 3 -11.01 20.05 -3.06
CA ILE A 3 -10.53 18.69 -3.24
C ILE A 3 -9.97 18.18 -1.92
N ALA A 4 -10.53 17.07 -1.43
CA ALA A 4 -9.91 16.29 -0.37
C ALA A 4 -8.48 15.93 -0.81
N PRO A 5 -7.41 16.29 -0.06
CA PRO A 5 -6.06 15.84 -0.39
C PRO A 5 -6.07 14.31 -0.49
N SER A 6 -5.67 13.79 -1.65
CA SER A 6 -5.37 12.38 -1.79
C SER A 6 -4.18 12.11 -0.87
N PHE A 7 -4.36 11.24 0.12
CA PHE A 7 -3.36 11.01 1.16
C PHE A 7 -2.07 10.34 0.62
N LEU A 8 -1.99 10.07 -0.69
CA LEU A 8 -0.96 9.26 -1.34
C LEU A 8 -0.47 9.78 -2.71
N GLY A 9 -0.48 11.11 -2.93
CA GLY A 9 0.57 11.68 -3.80
C GLY A 9 0.25 11.92 -5.28
N ALA A 10 -0.99 12.25 -5.64
CA ALA A 10 -1.23 13.00 -6.87
C ALA A 10 -2.16 14.20 -6.59
N PRO A 11 -1.83 15.42 -7.08
CA PRO A 11 -2.82 16.50 -7.05
C PRO A 11 -4.00 16.03 -7.90
N ALA A 12 -5.22 16.05 -7.34
CA ALA A 12 -6.39 15.70 -8.14
C ALA A 12 -6.47 16.68 -9.31
N ALA A 13 -6.45 16.16 -10.54
CA ALA A 13 -6.59 16.98 -11.73
C ALA A 13 -7.88 17.80 -11.61
N THR A 14 -7.77 19.13 -11.65
CA THR A 14 -8.93 20.01 -11.58
C THR A 14 -9.71 19.84 -12.88
N PRO A 15 -10.97 19.34 -12.86
CA PRO A 15 -11.78 19.32 -14.06
C PRO A 15 -11.94 20.76 -14.56
N PRO A 16 -11.90 21.00 -15.89
CA PRO A 16 -12.09 22.34 -16.43
C PRO A 16 -13.40 22.96 -15.90
N GLY A 17 -13.30 24.02 -15.10
CA GLY A 17 -14.45 24.76 -14.56
C GLY A 17 -14.75 24.64 -13.05
N ALA A 18 -13.94 23.96 -12.23
CA ALA A 18 -14.16 23.92 -10.79
C ALA A 18 -13.61 25.18 -10.07
N THR A 19 -14.47 25.90 -9.33
CA THR A 19 -14.06 27.01 -8.43
C THR A 19 -13.38 26.49 -7.17
N GLU A 20 -12.79 27.31 -6.30
CA GLU A 20 -11.98 26.86 -5.15
C GLU A 20 -12.81 26.25 -3.98
N ASN A 21 -14.12 26.48 -3.88
CA ASN A 21 -14.95 26.09 -2.72
C ASN A 21 -15.85 24.84 -2.95
N GLN A 22 -15.38 23.61 -2.65
CA GLN A 22 -16.13 22.31 -2.91
C GLN A 22 -16.77 22.19 -1.59
N VAL A 23 -18.07 22.16 -1.65
CA VAL A 23 -18.79 21.25 -0.81
C VAL A 23 -18.34 19.85 -1.24
N ILE A 24 -17.38 19.27 -0.52
CA ILE A 24 -17.18 17.81 -0.53
C ILE A 24 -18.52 17.24 -0.08
N SER A 25 -19.05 16.26 -0.80
CA SER A 25 -20.39 15.76 -0.50
C SER A 25 -20.43 15.27 0.95
N ALA A 26 -21.59 15.34 1.62
CA ALA A 26 -21.70 14.79 2.98
C ALA A 26 -21.23 13.32 3.01
N ALA A 27 -21.44 12.57 1.93
CA ALA A 27 -20.91 11.23 1.75
C ALA A 27 -19.38 11.18 1.68
N ASP A 28 -18.72 12.11 0.98
CA ASP A 28 -17.25 12.19 0.92
C ASP A 28 -16.64 12.68 2.24
N VAL A 29 -17.34 13.57 2.94
CA VAL A 29 -17.01 14.04 4.30
C VAL A 29 -17.10 12.87 5.28
N ASP A 30 -18.19 12.12 5.27
CA ASP A 30 -18.37 10.96 6.15
C ASP A 30 -17.40 9.81 5.82
N LYS A 31 -17.16 9.57 4.53
CA LYS A 31 -16.26 8.51 4.03
C LYS A 31 -14.79 8.80 4.31
N ASN A 32 -14.37 10.07 4.26
CA ASN A 32 -12.95 10.43 4.33
C ASN A 32 -12.55 11.18 5.61
N TYR A 33 -13.49 11.75 6.38
CA TYR A 33 -13.18 12.68 7.48
C TYR A 33 -13.89 12.41 8.81
N VAL A 34 -15.20 12.18 8.86
CA VAL A 34 -15.95 12.25 10.15
C VAL A 34 -16.22 10.91 10.83
N ASN A 35 -16.42 9.83 10.08
CA ASN A 35 -16.86 8.53 10.65
C ASN A 35 -15.86 7.38 10.43
N LYS A 36 -14.67 7.67 9.90
CA LYS A 36 -13.62 6.67 9.70
C LYS A 36 -12.63 6.78 10.86
N ALA A 37 -12.70 5.84 11.80
CA ALA A 37 -11.89 5.83 13.02
C ALA A 37 -10.36 5.91 12.79
N THR A 38 -9.89 5.69 11.56
CA THR A 38 -8.50 5.85 11.11
C THR A 38 -8.49 5.99 9.57
N PRO A 39 -7.51 6.68 8.95
CA PRO A 39 -7.28 6.55 7.52
C PRO A 39 -7.09 5.06 7.17
N LYS A 40 -8.03 4.49 6.40
CA LYS A 40 -7.93 3.10 5.90
C LYS A 40 -7.44 3.15 4.47
N LEU A 41 -6.44 2.32 4.18
CA LEU A 41 -5.99 1.99 2.84
C LEU A 41 -6.74 0.75 2.36
N ASP A 42 -6.90 0.64 1.04
CA ASP A 42 -7.48 -0.57 0.44
C ASP A 42 -6.53 -1.75 0.65
N ASP A 43 -7.09 -2.90 1.00
CA ASP A 43 -6.38 -4.13 1.32
C ASP A 43 -6.69 -5.23 0.29
N GLY A 44 -5.70 -6.10 0.05
CA GLY A 44 -5.84 -7.29 -0.79
C GLY A 44 -5.05 -7.22 -2.09
N ALA A 45 -5.51 -8.01 -3.07
CA ALA A 45 -4.82 -8.15 -4.35
C ALA A 45 -4.76 -6.80 -5.09
N ASP A 46 -3.56 -6.45 -5.55
CA ASP A 46 -3.32 -5.23 -6.29
C ASP A 46 -3.70 -3.94 -5.54
N GLN A 47 -3.62 -3.97 -4.20
CA GLN A 47 -3.89 -2.83 -3.33
C GLN A 47 -2.63 -2.29 -2.65
N PRO A 48 -2.66 -1.03 -2.15
CA PRO A 48 -1.51 -0.42 -1.47
C PRO A 48 -1.08 -1.15 -0.18
N MET A 49 -1.96 -1.97 0.40
CA MET A 49 -1.60 -2.91 1.46
C MET A 49 -2.17 -4.30 1.20
N GLY A 50 -1.59 -5.27 1.89
CA GLY A 50 -1.93 -6.69 1.75
C GLY A 50 -1.17 -7.55 2.75
N VAL A 51 -1.59 -8.81 2.86
CA VAL A 51 -0.87 -9.86 3.58
C VAL A 51 -0.53 -10.98 2.59
N VAL A 52 0.68 -11.49 2.66
CA VAL A 52 1.15 -12.63 1.86
C VAL A 52 1.91 -13.62 2.74
N THR A 53 1.67 -14.91 2.52
CA THR A 53 2.39 -16.00 3.20
C THR A 53 3.69 -16.32 2.47
N LEU A 54 4.80 -16.40 3.20
CA LEU A 54 6.07 -16.84 2.64
C LEU A 54 6.07 -18.36 2.39
N VAL A 55 6.76 -18.79 1.32
CA VAL A 55 7.04 -20.19 1.05
C VAL A 55 8.54 -20.35 0.86
N GLY A 56 9.18 -21.09 1.75
CA GLY A 56 10.64 -21.25 1.72
C GLY A 56 11.40 -19.93 1.92
N GLY A 57 10.85 -19.01 2.73
CA GLY A 57 11.44 -17.70 2.98
C GLY A 57 11.25 -16.67 1.87
N SER A 58 10.39 -16.91 0.87
CA SER A 58 10.11 -15.91 -0.16
C SER A 58 8.65 -15.88 -0.61
N ALA A 59 8.21 -14.72 -1.08
CA ALA A 59 6.96 -14.56 -1.81
C ALA A 59 7.10 -13.47 -2.86
N VAL A 60 6.47 -13.68 -4.03
CA VAL A 60 6.28 -12.64 -5.05
C VAL A 60 4.87 -12.09 -4.91
N VAL A 61 4.74 -10.78 -4.75
CA VAL A 61 3.45 -10.08 -4.69
C VAL A 61 3.21 -9.41 -6.03
N ALA A 62 2.16 -9.82 -6.73
CA ALA A 62 1.69 -9.14 -7.93
C ALA A 62 0.96 -7.86 -7.54
N ASN A 63 1.43 -6.72 -8.04
CA ASN A 63 0.90 -5.40 -7.73
C ASN A 63 1.32 -4.41 -8.83
N ASP A 64 0.38 -3.87 -9.58
CA ASP A 64 0.59 -2.91 -10.67
C ASP A 64 0.85 -1.49 -10.16
N LYS A 65 0.53 -1.21 -8.89
CA LYS A 65 0.75 0.10 -8.24
C LYS A 65 2.20 0.29 -7.82
N VAL A 66 3.03 -0.75 -7.82
CA VAL A 66 4.43 -0.62 -7.47
C VAL A 66 5.18 0.13 -8.56
N THR A 67 5.88 1.19 -8.18
CA THR A 67 6.77 1.96 -9.05
C THR A 67 8.23 1.60 -8.77
N ALA A 68 9.14 2.14 -9.58
CA ALA A 68 10.57 2.06 -9.32
C ALA A 68 10.98 2.76 -8.01
N ASN A 69 10.16 3.71 -7.54
CA ASN A 69 10.48 4.58 -6.40
C ASN A 69 9.65 4.29 -5.15
N SER A 70 8.68 3.35 -5.20
CA SER A 70 7.86 3.03 -4.03
C SER A 70 8.71 2.75 -2.80
N ARG A 71 8.23 3.15 -1.64
CA ARG A 71 8.73 2.69 -0.34
C ARG A 71 7.81 1.59 0.14
N ILE A 72 8.34 0.38 0.24
CA ILE A 72 7.58 -0.81 0.64
C ILE A 72 8.03 -1.21 2.05
N PHE A 73 7.09 -1.17 2.99
CA PHE A 73 7.31 -1.53 4.39
C PHE A 73 6.75 -2.91 4.65
N LEU A 74 7.51 -3.75 5.35
CA LEU A 74 7.16 -5.14 5.61
C LEU A 74 7.11 -5.38 7.11
N THR A 75 6.08 -6.09 7.57
CA THR A 75 5.94 -6.49 8.98
C THR A 75 5.35 -7.90 9.06
N SER A 76 6.01 -8.78 9.82
CA SER A 76 5.46 -10.11 10.13
C SER A 76 4.22 -9.96 11.02
N GLN A 77 3.11 -10.60 10.66
CA GLN A 77 1.85 -10.61 11.41
C GLN A 77 1.67 -11.89 12.21
N VAL A 78 1.91 -13.03 11.56
CA VAL A 78 1.83 -14.36 12.17
C VAL A 78 3.10 -15.11 11.81
N GLY A 79 3.88 -15.50 12.82
CA GLY A 79 5.11 -16.25 12.62
C GLY A 79 4.82 -17.67 12.10
N GLY A 80 5.60 -18.12 11.12
CA GLY A 80 5.56 -19.47 10.58
C GLY A 80 6.97 -20.02 10.37
N GLY A 81 7.19 -21.30 10.66
CA GLY A 81 8.52 -21.91 10.59
C GLY A 81 9.53 -21.21 11.49
N THR A 82 10.64 -20.75 10.93
CA THR A 82 11.62 -19.90 11.64
C THR A 82 11.63 -18.51 11.02
N PRO A 83 10.98 -17.50 11.66
CA PRO A 83 11.00 -16.14 11.18
C PRO A 83 12.42 -15.58 11.06
N GLY A 84 12.68 -14.87 9.95
CA GLY A 84 13.95 -14.19 9.69
C GLY A 84 13.77 -12.69 9.49
N PHE A 85 14.85 -12.04 9.04
CA PHE A 85 14.83 -10.62 8.68
C PHE A 85 14.23 -10.44 7.29
N LEU A 86 13.15 -9.68 7.20
CA LEU A 86 12.43 -9.41 5.96
C LEU A 86 13.09 -8.29 5.16
N ARG A 87 13.12 -8.42 3.83
CA ARG A 87 13.49 -7.35 2.89
C ARG A 87 12.73 -7.47 1.57
N VAL A 88 12.61 -6.35 0.85
CA VAL A 88 12.24 -6.38 -0.57
C VAL A 88 13.50 -6.63 -1.39
N SER A 89 13.61 -7.81 -2.00
CA SER A 89 14.82 -8.25 -2.71
C SER A 89 14.81 -7.94 -4.21
N ALA A 90 13.62 -7.81 -4.81
CA ALA A 90 13.44 -7.46 -6.21
C ALA A 90 12.15 -6.67 -6.43
N ARG A 91 12.11 -5.91 -7.52
CA ARG A 91 10.97 -5.10 -7.94
C ARG A 91 10.89 -5.03 -9.47
N VAL A 92 9.68 -5.14 -9.98
CA VAL A 92 9.33 -4.90 -11.38
C VAL A 92 8.20 -3.87 -11.37
N ALA A 93 8.52 -2.63 -11.76
CA ALA A 93 7.56 -1.53 -11.76
C ALA A 93 6.34 -1.88 -12.64
N GLY A 94 5.14 -1.58 -12.17
CA GLY A 94 3.89 -1.90 -12.86
C GLY A 94 3.53 -3.38 -12.84
N THR A 95 4.18 -4.21 -12.01
CA THR A 95 3.96 -5.66 -12.04
C THR A 95 4.09 -6.34 -10.69
N SER A 96 5.22 -6.23 -10.00
CA SER A 96 5.46 -7.03 -8.78
C SER A 96 6.63 -6.55 -7.91
N PHE A 97 6.67 -7.08 -6.69
CA PHE A 97 7.86 -7.06 -5.85
C PHE A 97 8.06 -8.40 -5.16
N THR A 98 9.30 -8.70 -4.77
CA THR A 98 9.65 -9.94 -4.08
C THR A 98 10.03 -9.66 -2.64
N ILE A 99 9.38 -10.35 -1.71
CA ILE A 99 9.74 -10.41 -0.30
C ILE A 99 10.69 -11.59 -0.11
N THR A 100 11.76 -11.37 0.64
CA THR A 100 12.67 -12.44 1.05
C THR A 100 13.01 -12.30 2.53
N SER A 101 12.85 -13.39 3.26
CA SER A 101 13.34 -13.57 4.63
C SER A 101 14.80 -14.01 4.61
N SER A 102 15.55 -13.72 5.68
CA SER A 102 16.89 -14.30 5.86
C SER A 102 16.85 -15.79 6.20
N SER A 103 15.68 -16.33 6.52
CA SER A 103 15.47 -17.74 6.85
C SER A 103 14.71 -18.44 5.71
N GLY A 104 15.32 -19.48 5.13
CA GLY A 104 14.71 -20.29 4.08
C GLY A 104 13.61 -21.24 4.57
N THR A 105 13.38 -21.33 5.89
CA THR A 105 12.27 -22.08 6.48
C THR A 105 11.15 -21.17 6.97
N ASP A 106 11.26 -19.87 6.71
CA ASP A 106 10.23 -18.90 7.10
C ASP A 106 8.98 -19.08 6.23
N THR A 107 7.86 -19.29 6.91
CA THR A 107 6.52 -19.41 6.30
C THR A 107 5.54 -18.44 6.96
N SER A 108 6.04 -17.31 7.45
CA SER A 108 5.24 -16.29 8.14
C SER A 108 4.29 -15.57 7.19
N ASP A 109 3.18 -15.10 7.73
CA ASP A 109 2.32 -14.14 7.07
C ASP A 109 2.91 -12.74 7.24
N VAL A 110 3.20 -12.08 6.13
CA VAL A 110 3.85 -10.77 6.07
C VAL A 110 2.88 -9.75 5.50
N ALA A 111 2.58 -8.72 6.30
CA ALA A 111 1.89 -7.55 5.81
C ALA A 111 2.85 -6.63 5.04
N TYR A 112 2.35 -6.00 3.99
CA TYR A 112 3.05 -4.95 3.27
C TYR A 112 2.26 -3.65 3.22
N LEU A 113 2.98 -2.54 3.13
CA LEU A 113 2.45 -1.21 2.82
C LEU A 113 3.32 -0.58 1.73
N ILE A 114 2.69 -0.13 0.65
CA ILE A 114 3.31 0.58 -0.47
C ILE A 114 3.01 2.07 -0.32
N MET A 115 4.04 2.90 -0.32
CA MET A 115 3.92 4.36 -0.32
C MET A 115 4.75 4.97 -1.45
N GLU A 116 4.15 5.83 -2.26
CA GLU A 116 4.87 6.60 -3.26
C GLU A 116 5.53 7.83 -2.64
N PRO A 117 6.84 8.05 -2.83
CA PRO A 117 7.47 9.29 -2.43
C PRO A 117 7.02 10.43 -3.34
N ASN A 118 6.60 11.56 -2.75
CA ASN A 118 6.43 12.83 -3.44
C ASN A 118 7.71 13.66 -3.20
N ALA A 119 8.57 13.75 -4.22
CA ALA A 119 9.81 14.51 -4.19
C ALA A 119 9.78 15.59 -5.28
#